data_AF-A0A9Q0T9I6-F1
#
_entry.id   AF-A0A9Q0T9I6-F1
#
_cell.length_a   1.000
_cell.length_b   1.000
_cell.length_c   1.000
_cell.angle_alpha   90.00
_cell.angle_beta   90.00
_cell.angle_gamma   90.00
#
_symmetry.space_group_name_H-M   'P 1'
#
loop_
_entity.id
_entity.type
_entity.pdbx_description
1 polymer ?
#
loop_
_entity_poly.entity_id
_entity_poly.type
_entity_poly.pdbx_seq_one_letter_code
_entity_poly.pdbx_strand_id
1 'polypeptide(L)'
;MGSKLCVMGWKKCDISGPLNFGNGKPAIPVLNDQTLPKFLESARVDENSNHALSQEIAWYMGLELGKINIKRFADGEIYVQLQESVRGCDVFLLQPTCPPANENLMELLVMIDACRRASAKNITAVIPYFGYARADRKTQGRESIAAKLVANLITEAGANRILTCDLHAGQSMGYFDIPVDHVYGQPVILDYLASKTICSSDLVVVSPDVGGVARARAFAKKLSDAPLAIVDKRRHGHNVAEVMNLIGDVKGKVAVMVDDMIDTAGE
;
A
#
# COMPACT_ATOMS: atom_id res chain seq x y z
N MET A 1 21.37 14.31 -13.83
CA MET A 1 20.60 14.39 -12.57
C MET A 1 19.69 13.18 -12.55
N GLY A 2 19.92 12.25 -11.62
CA GLY A 2 19.23 10.95 -11.61
C GLY A 2 18.21 10.86 -10.47
N SER A 3 17.18 10.04 -10.67
CA SER A 3 16.28 9.59 -9.61
C SER A 3 16.83 8.30 -8.99
N LYS A 4 16.68 8.13 -7.67
CA LYS A 4 17.07 6.92 -6.95
C LYS A 4 15.90 6.36 -6.16
N LEU A 5 15.67 5.06 -6.29
CA LEU A 5 14.73 4.30 -5.47
C LEU A 5 15.56 3.52 -4.45
N CYS A 6 15.42 3.78 -3.16
CA CYS A 6 16.28 3.20 -2.12
C CYS A 6 15.49 2.29 -1.17
N VAL A 7 15.89 1.01 -1.05
CA VAL A 7 15.33 -0.03 -0.14
C VAL A 7 16.42 -1.05 0.26
N MET A 8 16.24 -1.78 1.37
CA MET A 8 17.23 -2.69 2.01
C MET A 8 17.42 -4.06 1.32
N GLY A 9 18.66 -4.57 1.22
CA GLY A 9 18.96 -6.02 1.02
C GLY A 9 19.54 -6.40 -0.35
N TRP A 10 20.47 -7.39 -0.39
CA TRP A 10 21.14 -7.86 -1.62
C TRP A 10 20.88 -9.34 -1.90
N LYS A 11 20.45 -9.65 -3.13
CA LYS A 11 20.79 -10.91 -3.82
C LYS A 11 21.35 -10.57 -5.20
N LYS A 12 22.48 -11.18 -5.55
CA LYS A 12 23.11 -11.03 -6.87
C LYS A 12 22.21 -11.67 -7.93
N CYS A 13 21.83 -10.92 -8.95
CA CYS A 13 20.98 -11.38 -10.04
C CYS A 13 21.87 -11.77 -11.23
N ASP A 14 21.92 -13.05 -11.60
CA ASP A 14 22.46 -13.46 -12.89
C ASP A 14 21.31 -13.44 -13.92
N ILE A 15 21.42 -12.52 -14.87
CA ILE A 15 20.49 -12.35 -15.98
C ILE A 15 20.67 -13.54 -16.94
N SER A 16 19.62 -14.30 -17.22
CA SER A 16 19.64 -15.40 -18.19
C SER A 16 19.33 -14.98 -19.64
N GLY A 17 19.17 -13.69 -19.93
CA GLY A 17 19.08 -13.17 -21.29
C GLY A 17 18.65 -11.69 -21.39
N PRO A 18 18.89 -11.01 -22.53
CA PRO A 18 18.53 -9.62 -22.72
C PRO A 18 17.01 -9.39 -22.81
N LEU A 19 16.55 -8.24 -22.30
CA LEU A 19 15.15 -7.79 -22.34
C LEU A 19 14.67 -7.58 -23.79
N ASN A 20 13.49 -8.12 -24.11
CA ASN A 20 12.88 -7.98 -25.44
C ASN A 20 11.92 -6.77 -25.45
N PHE A 21 12.24 -5.75 -26.25
CA PHE A 21 11.48 -4.50 -26.34
C PHE A 21 10.57 -4.51 -27.57
N GLY A 22 9.32 -4.97 -27.42
CA GLY A 22 8.30 -4.81 -28.44
C GLY A 22 7.64 -3.42 -28.37
N ASN A 23 7.71 -2.62 -29.44
CA ASN A 23 7.03 -1.32 -29.59
C ASN A 23 7.33 -0.25 -28.52
N GLY A 24 8.50 -0.30 -27.88
CA GLY A 24 8.92 0.71 -26.90
C GLY A 24 8.13 0.70 -25.58
N LYS A 25 7.30 -0.32 -25.36
CA LYS A 25 6.70 -0.64 -24.06
C LYS A 25 7.31 -1.94 -23.57
N PRO A 26 7.77 -2.04 -22.30
CA PRO A 26 8.17 -3.32 -21.76
C PRO A 26 6.94 -4.25 -21.79
N ALA A 27 6.96 -5.25 -22.66
CA ALA A 27 5.96 -6.30 -22.69
C ALA A 27 6.36 -7.35 -21.66
N ILE A 28 5.91 -7.18 -20.42
CA ILE A 28 6.03 -8.21 -19.39
C ILE A 28 4.69 -8.96 -19.38
N PRO A 29 4.70 -10.31 -19.46
CA PRO A 29 3.47 -11.09 -19.36
C PRO A 29 2.81 -10.81 -18.00
N VAL A 30 1.46 -10.78 -18.00
CA VAL A 30 0.64 -10.68 -16.79
C VAL A 30 1.16 -11.68 -15.76
N LEU A 31 1.63 -11.18 -14.62
CA LEU A 31 2.14 -12.00 -13.52
C LEU A 31 1.04 -12.97 -13.07
N ASN A 32 1.22 -14.23 -13.42
CA ASN A 32 0.48 -15.39 -12.96
C ASN A 32 1.47 -16.37 -12.31
N ASP A 33 0.99 -17.38 -11.58
CA ASP A 33 1.86 -18.37 -10.90
C ASP A 33 2.89 -19.05 -11.82
N GLN A 34 2.73 -18.95 -13.15
CA GLN A 34 3.63 -19.52 -14.15
C GLN A 34 4.66 -18.53 -14.71
N THR A 35 4.50 -17.23 -14.46
CA THR A 35 5.36 -16.14 -14.97
C THR A 35 6.06 -15.36 -13.87
N LEU A 36 5.84 -15.72 -12.60
CA LEU A 36 6.69 -15.26 -11.51
C LEU A 36 8.15 -15.64 -11.83
N PRO A 37 9.07 -14.66 -11.89
CA PRO A 37 10.48 -14.96 -11.92
C PRO A 37 10.86 -15.86 -10.74
N LYS A 38 11.64 -16.91 -11.00
CA LYS A 38 12.11 -17.87 -9.97
C LYS A 38 12.83 -17.21 -8.77
N PHE A 39 13.21 -15.93 -8.86
CA PHE A 39 13.77 -15.19 -7.73
C PHE A 39 12.73 -14.88 -6.64
N LEU A 40 11.45 -14.70 -7.00
CA LEU A 40 10.35 -14.50 -6.05
C LEU A 40 10.05 -15.78 -5.24
N GLU A 41 10.22 -16.96 -5.84
CA GLU A 41 10.15 -18.24 -5.09
C GLU A 41 11.29 -18.37 -4.06
N SER A 42 12.43 -17.71 -4.30
CA SER A 42 13.61 -17.75 -3.41
C SER A 42 13.67 -16.61 -2.39
N ALA A 43 12.76 -15.63 -2.47
CA ALA A 43 12.69 -14.53 -1.53
C ALA A 43 12.05 -15.03 -0.24
N ARG A 44 12.84 -15.78 0.54
CA ARG A 44 12.58 -15.92 1.98
C ARG A 44 12.45 -14.50 2.53
N VAL A 45 11.30 -14.28 3.15
CA VAL A 45 10.89 -13.10 3.90
C VAL A 45 12.03 -12.67 4.81
N ASP A 46 12.85 -11.72 4.37
CA ASP A 46 13.67 -10.93 5.27
C ASP A 46 12.79 -9.83 5.85
N GLU A 47 12.96 -9.63 7.15
CA GLU A 47 12.00 -9.07 8.12
C GLU A 47 11.68 -7.57 7.99
N ASN A 48 11.99 -6.93 6.85
CA ASN A 48 11.72 -5.51 6.64
C ASN A 48 10.68 -5.29 5.54
N SER A 49 9.77 -4.37 5.83
CA SER A 49 8.48 -4.26 5.15
C SER A 49 8.64 -3.99 3.64
N ASN A 50 8.42 -5.05 2.86
CA ASN A 50 8.16 -5.05 1.41
C ASN A 50 9.34 -4.79 0.44
N HIS A 51 10.50 -5.40 0.69
CA HIS A 51 11.62 -5.41 -0.27
C HIS A 51 11.24 -5.99 -1.65
N ALA A 52 10.37 -7.01 -1.70
CA ALA A 52 9.93 -7.62 -2.96
C ALA A 52 9.22 -6.61 -3.88
N LEU A 53 8.23 -5.87 -3.37
CA LEU A 53 7.54 -4.83 -4.15
C LEU A 53 8.50 -3.74 -4.63
N SER A 54 9.46 -3.38 -3.78
CA SER A 54 10.46 -2.37 -4.11
C SER A 54 11.32 -2.80 -5.30
N GLN A 55 11.76 -4.06 -5.29
CA GLN A 55 12.55 -4.65 -6.36
C GLN A 55 11.75 -4.76 -7.66
N GLU A 56 10.46 -5.10 -7.58
CA GLU A 56 9.56 -5.13 -8.74
C GLU A 56 9.37 -3.74 -9.36
N ILE A 57 9.14 -2.72 -8.53
CA ILE A 57 9.02 -1.33 -8.99
C ILE A 57 10.33 -0.85 -9.63
N ALA A 58 11.48 -1.13 -8.99
CA ALA A 58 12.79 -0.80 -9.55
C ALA A 58 12.97 -1.42 -10.94
N TRP A 59 12.65 -2.71 -11.06
CA TRP A 59 12.77 -3.44 -12.31
C TRP A 59 11.85 -2.89 -13.40
N TYR A 60 10.59 -2.60 -13.07
CA TYR A 60 9.63 -2.02 -14.00
C TYR A 60 10.08 -0.63 -14.50
N MET A 61 10.79 0.12 -13.66
CA MET A 61 11.37 1.42 -14.01
C MET A 61 12.74 1.32 -14.73
N GLY A 62 13.30 0.12 -14.87
CA GLY A 62 14.65 -0.08 -15.42
C GLY A 62 15.75 0.48 -14.50
N LEU A 63 15.51 0.52 -13.19
CA LEU A 63 16.41 1.02 -12.17
C LEU A 63 16.92 -0.11 -11.27
N GLU A 64 18.06 0.11 -10.64
CA GLU A 64 18.53 -0.71 -9.52
C GLU A 64 18.10 -0.08 -8.19
N LEU A 65 17.91 -0.91 -7.17
CA LEU A 65 17.67 -0.44 -5.81
C LEU A 65 18.95 0.21 -5.26
N GLY A 66 18.76 1.38 -4.67
CA GLY A 66 19.81 2.11 -4.01
C GLY A 66 20.28 1.42 -2.73
N LYS A 67 21.57 1.53 -2.45
CA LYS A 67 22.23 0.80 -1.37
C LYS A 67 22.07 1.54 -0.05
N ILE A 68 21.33 0.93 0.87
CA ILE A 68 21.14 1.40 2.24
C ILE A 68 21.48 0.29 3.23
N ASN A 69 22.23 0.63 4.26
CA ASN A 69 22.54 -0.25 5.38
C ASN A 69 21.60 0.10 6.52
N ILE A 70 20.67 -0.80 6.84
CA ILE A 70 19.74 -0.67 7.96
C ILE A 70 20.04 -1.81 8.92
N LYS A 71 20.26 -1.49 10.19
CA LYS A 71 20.48 -2.49 11.24
C LYS A 71 19.87 -2.02 12.56
N ARG A 72 19.77 -2.95 13.51
CA ARG A 72 19.36 -2.65 14.89
C ARG A 72 20.57 -2.69 15.82
N PHE A 73 20.65 -1.74 16.74
CA PHE A 73 21.56 -1.82 17.87
C PHE A 73 21.08 -2.86 18.89
N ALA A 74 21.91 -3.20 19.86
CA ALA A 74 21.61 -4.26 20.84
C ALA A 74 20.39 -3.93 21.73
N ASP A 75 20.05 -2.65 21.87
CA ASP A 75 18.88 -2.13 22.59
C ASP A 75 17.64 -1.93 21.70
N GLY A 76 17.74 -2.24 20.40
CA GLY A 76 16.64 -2.16 19.43
C GLY A 76 16.56 -0.85 18.65
N GLU A 77 17.44 0.13 18.91
CA GLU A 77 17.47 1.39 18.17
C GLU A 77 17.81 1.17 16.69
N ILE A 78 17.24 2.02 15.82
CA ILE A 78 17.41 1.93 14.37
C ILE A 78 18.65 2.68 13.93
N TYR A 79 19.52 1.99 13.20
CA TYR A 79 20.63 2.58 12.48
C TYR A 79 20.36 2.56 10.98
N VAL A 80 20.54 3.71 10.32
CA VAL A 80 20.46 3.84 8.87
C VAL A 80 21.72 4.53 8.33
N GLN A 81 22.30 3.96 7.28
CA GLN A 81 23.41 4.57 6.55
C GLN A 81 23.25 4.37 5.05
N LEU A 82 23.12 5.47 4.31
CA LEU A 82 23.18 5.47 2.85
C LEU A 82 24.60 5.06 2.40
N GLN A 83 24.70 4.05 1.54
CA GLN A 83 25.98 3.53 1.02
C GLN A 83 26.40 4.20 -0.30
N GLU A 84 25.62 5.16 -0.77
CA GLU A 84 25.89 5.92 -1.97
C GLU A 84 25.42 7.36 -1.83
N SER A 85 25.97 8.25 -2.67
CA SER A 85 25.57 9.66 -2.66
C SER A 85 24.16 9.83 -3.22
N VAL A 86 23.31 10.53 -2.47
CA VAL A 86 21.97 10.99 -2.90
C VAL A 86 21.93 12.51 -3.12
N ARG A 87 23.08 13.19 -3.06
CA ARG A 87 23.16 14.65 -3.17
C ARG A 87 22.52 15.13 -4.47
N GLY A 88 21.55 16.04 -4.35
CA GLY A 88 20.87 16.64 -5.50
C GLY A 88 19.95 15.69 -6.28
N CYS A 89 19.75 14.45 -5.80
CA CYS A 89 18.89 13.46 -6.44
C CYS A 89 17.45 13.56 -5.96
N ASP A 90 16.51 13.10 -6.79
CA ASP A 90 15.14 12.82 -6.38
C ASP A 90 15.10 11.39 -5.81
N VAL A 91 14.81 11.25 -4.53
CA VAL A 91 14.84 9.99 -3.79
C VAL A 91 13.41 9.52 -3.52
N PHE A 92 13.15 8.25 -3.81
CA PHE A 92 11.90 7.56 -3.48
C PHE A 92 12.20 6.51 -2.41
N LEU A 93 11.55 6.63 -1.26
CA LEU A 93 11.69 5.70 -0.13
C LEU A 93 10.43 4.87 -0.04
N LEU A 94 10.52 3.58 -0.36
CA LEU A 94 9.37 2.68 -0.34
C LEU A 94 9.31 1.91 0.98
N GLN A 95 8.41 2.33 1.87
CA GLN A 95 8.22 1.71 3.18
C GLN A 95 6.74 1.75 3.58
N PRO A 96 6.03 0.60 3.56
CA PRO A 96 4.73 0.51 4.21
C PRO A 96 4.89 0.57 5.73
N THR A 97 3.91 1.13 6.42
CA THR A 97 3.91 1.24 7.90
C THR A 97 3.01 0.17 8.52
N CYS A 98 3.13 -1.06 8.01
CA CYS A 98 2.45 -2.27 8.47
C CYS A 98 3.16 -2.88 9.71
N PRO A 99 2.59 -3.89 10.39
CA PRO A 99 3.27 -4.57 11.49
C PRO A 99 4.68 -5.06 11.12
N PRO A 100 5.71 -4.83 11.96
CA PRO A 100 5.70 -4.05 13.21
C PRO A 100 5.60 -2.53 12.95
N ALA A 101 4.46 -1.92 13.30
CA ALA A 101 4.04 -0.64 12.74
C ALA A 101 4.89 0.54 13.20
N ASN A 102 5.29 0.56 14.47
CA ASN A 102 6.10 1.64 15.05
C ASN A 102 7.54 1.57 14.53
N GLU A 103 8.05 0.36 14.39
CA GLU A 103 9.39 0.05 13.95
C GLU A 103 9.55 0.43 12.48
N ASN A 104 8.57 0.08 11.63
CA ASN A 104 8.56 0.47 10.22
C ASN A 104 8.34 1.98 10.04
N LEU A 105 7.51 2.60 10.87
CA LEU A 105 7.36 4.07 10.88
C LEU A 105 8.67 4.75 11.26
N MET A 106 9.30 4.33 12.36
CA MET A 106 10.57 4.92 12.79
C MET A 106 11.67 4.69 11.76
N GLU A 107 11.72 3.54 11.10
CA GLU A 107 12.66 3.26 10.02
C GLU A 107 12.50 4.26 8.86
N LEU A 108 11.26 4.49 8.41
CA LEU A 108 10.94 5.49 7.39
C LEU A 108 11.40 6.90 7.81
N LEU A 109 11.10 7.32 9.03
CA LEU A 109 11.47 8.64 9.54
C LEU A 109 13.00 8.83 9.57
N VAL A 110 13.75 7.82 10.04
CA VAL A 110 15.22 7.86 10.08
C VAL A 110 15.81 7.83 8.67
N MET A 111 15.22 7.09 7.73
CA MET A 111 15.63 7.09 6.32
C MET A 111 15.40 8.45 5.65
N ILE A 112 14.27 9.09 5.89
CA ILE A 112 13.97 10.45 5.39
C ILE A 112 15.01 11.44 5.93
N ASP A 113 15.26 11.44 7.24
CA ASP A 113 16.23 12.36 7.84
C ASP A 113 17.65 12.11 7.31
N ALA A 114 18.06 10.85 7.13
CA ALA A 114 19.35 10.49 6.52
C ALA A 114 19.48 11.05 5.09
N CYS A 115 18.44 10.92 4.26
CA CYS A 115 18.42 11.48 2.90
C CYS A 115 18.47 13.01 2.91
N ARG A 116 17.73 13.66 3.81
CA ARG A 116 17.71 15.12 3.97
C ARG A 116 19.09 15.64 4.33
N ARG A 117 19.75 15.04 5.34
CA ARG A 117 21.11 15.40 5.77
C ARG A 117 22.17 15.11 4.71
N ALA A 118 21.96 14.07 3.90
CA ALA A 118 22.78 13.77 2.72
C ALA A 118 22.51 14.69 1.51
N SER A 119 21.70 15.74 1.69
CA SER A 119 21.40 16.75 0.67
C SER A 119 20.64 16.21 -0.55
N ALA A 120 19.73 15.25 -0.36
CA ALA A 120 18.75 14.90 -1.38
C ALA A 120 17.97 16.16 -1.81
N LYS A 121 17.64 16.25 -3.10
CA LYS A 121 16.89 17.40 -3.66
C LYS A 121 15.42 17.31 -3.29
N ASN A 122 14.83 16.13 -3.52
CA ASN A 122 13.46 15.81 -3.16
C ASN A 122 13.42 14.42 -2.54
N ILE A 123 12.58 14.22 -1.54
CA ILE A 123 12.33 12.95 -0.85
C ILE A 123 10.84 12.66 -0.96
N THR A 124 10.49 11.64 -1.72
CA THR A 124 9.11 11.13 -1.81
C THR A 124 8.99 9.89 -0.94
N ALA A 125 8.14 9.95 0.09
CA ALA A 125 7.81 8.77 0.88
C ALA A 125 6.71 7.99 0.15
N VAL A 126 7.07 6.81 -0.34
CA VAL A 126 6.14 5.87 -0.97
C VAL A 126 5.68 4.88 0.11
N ILE A 127 4.42 5.01 0.52
CA ILE A 127 3.82 4.30 1.65
C ILE A 127 2.64 3.47 1.12
N PRO A 128 2.87 2.27 0.56
CA PRO A 128 1.81 1.46 -0.06
C PRO A 128 0.67 1.13 0.91
N TYR A 129 1.00 0.94 2.19
CA TYR A 129 0.03 0.81 3.28
C TYR A 129 0.34 1.85 4.35
N PHE A 130 -0.57 2.80 4.53
CA PHE A 130 -0.48 3.83 5.55
C PHE A 130 -1.05 3.31 6.86
N GLY A 131 -0.17 2.85 7.75
CA GLY A 131 -0.51 2.51 9.13
C GLY A 131 -1.12 3.70 9.86
N TYR A 132 -1.84 3.43 10.95
CA TYR A 132 -2.62 4.43 11.69
C TYR A 132 -3.78 5.08 10.91
N ALA A 133 -4.00 4.77 9.62
CA ALA A 133 -5.03 5.40 8.81
C ALA A 133 -6.47 5.28 9.36
N ARG A 134 -6.76 4.24 10.17
CA ARG A 134 -8.06 4.06 10.83
C ARG A 134 -8.33 5.05 11.98
N ALA A 135 -7.27 5.66 12.54
CA ALA A 135 -7.38 6.66 13.60
C ALA A 135 -7.41 8.08 13.01
N ASP A 136 -8.40 8.33 12.14
CA ASP A 136 -8.58 9.54 11.33
C ASP A 136 -9.45 10.61 12.01
N ARG A 137 -10.26 10.24 12.99
CA ARG A 137 -11.14 11.17 13.70
C ARG A 137 -11.26 10.84 15.17
N LYS A 138 -11.75 11.81 15.94
CA LYS A 138 -12.17 11.57 17.33
C LYS A 138 -13.62 11.12 17.33
N THR A 139 -13.85 9.89 17.78
CA THR A 139 -15.20 9.36 18.04
C THR A 139 -15.64 9.67 19.47
N GLN A 140 -14.67 9.82 20.38
CA GLN A 140 -14.91 10.19 21.79
C GLN A 140 -13.98 11.32 22.25
N GLY A 141 -14.32 11.92 23.40
CA GLY A 141 -13.48 12.91 24.05
C GLY A 141 -12.13 12.34 24.46
N ARG A 142 -11.05 13.11 24.24
CA ARG A 142 -9.65 12.78 24.60
C ARG A 142 -8.99 11.66 23.79
N GLU A 143 -9.53 11.32 22.61
CA GLU A 143 -8.85 10.46 21.63
C GLU A 143 -7.79 11.21 20.82
N SER A 144 -6.77 10.47 20.37
CA SER A 144 -5.76 10.95 19.41
C SER A 144 -6.25 10.77 17.97
N ILE A 145 -5.90 11.72 17.10
CA ILE A 145 -5.99 11.54 15.65
C ILE A 145 -4.61 11.08 15.18
N ALA A 146 -4.30 9.79 15.39
CA ALA A 146 -2.96 9.26 15.18
C ALA A 146 -2.54 9.35 13.70
N ALA A 147 -3.47 9.25 12.75
CA ALA A 147 -3.18 9.47 11.33
C ALA A 147 -2.58 10.87 11.07
N LYS A 148 -3.11 11.91 11.71
CA LYS A 148 -2.57 13.29 11.60
C LYS A 148 -1.24 13.44 12.33
N LEU A 149 -1.07 12.80 13.49
CA LEU A 149 0.22 12.78 14.19
C LEU A 149 1.32 12.18 13.29
N VAL A 150 1.06 11.02 12.69
CA VAL A 150 1.99 10.32 11.81
C VAL A 150 2.29 11.16 10.55
N ALA A 151 1.26 11.78 9.95
CA ALA A 151 1.45 12.69 8.82
C ALA A 151 2.37 13.88 9.18
N ASN A 152 2.21 14.46 10.38
CA ASN A 152 3.09 15.52 10.87
C ASN A 152 4.53 15.03 11.02
N LEU A 153 4.73 13.86 11.63
CA LEU A 153 6.07 13.30 11.84
C LEU A 153 6.80 13.06 10.51
N ILE A 154 6.13 12.49 9.51
CA ILE A 154 6.71 12.23 8.18
C ILE A 154 7.07 13.55 7.48
N THR A 155 6.17 14.54 7.58
CA THR A 155 6.40 15.87 7.01
C THR A 155 7.60 16.56 7.68
N GLU A 156 7.66 16.55 9.01
CA GLU A 156 8.72 17.20 9.81
C GLU A 156 10.09 16.50 9.66
N ALA A 157 10.10 15.17 9.50
CA ALA A 157 11.32 14.43 9.16
C ALA A 157 11.94 14.94 7.85
N GLY A 158 11.13 15.47 6.94
CA GLY A 158 11.56 16.17 5.74
C GLY A 158 11.11 15.54 4.43
N ALA A 159 10.04 14.75 4.43
CA ALA A 159 9.42 14.31 3.17
C ALA A 159 8.88 15.54 2.40
N ASN A 160 9.07 15.54 1.09
CA ASN A 160 8.56 16.59 0.20
C ASN A 160 7.24 16.21 -0.47
N ARG A 161 6.95 14.90 -0.54
CA ARG A 161 5.76 14.34 -1.19
C ARG A 161 5.44 12.97 -0.60
N ILE A 162 4.17 12.62 -0.58
CA ILE A 162 3.68 11.28 -0.23
C ILE A 162 3.11 10.61 -1.48
N LEU A 163 3.39 9.33 -1.66
CA LEU A 163 2.69 8.45 -2.59
C LEU A 163 2.11 7.28 -1.79
N THR A 164 0.80 7.07 -1.83
CA THR A 164 0.14 6.02 -1.01
C THR A 164 -1.01 5.37 -1.76
N CYS A 165 -1.42 4.16 -1.34
CA CYS A 165 -2.48 3.38 -1.97
C CYS A 165 -3.68 3.23 -1.04
N ASP A 166 -4.88 3.42 -1.59
CA ASP A 166 -6.17 3.12 -0.95
C ASP A 166 -6.25 3.53 0.53
N LEU A 167 -6.10 4.83 0.81
CA LEU A 167 -6.27 5.39 2.14
C LEU A 167 -7.64 5.02 2.71
N HIS A 168 -7.66 4.64 3.99
CA HIS A 168 -8.89 4.30 4.72
C HIS A 168 -9.97 5.37 4.58
N ALA A 169 -9.57 6.64 4.75
CA ALA A 169 -10.40 7.80 4.52
C ALA A 169 -9.72 8.77 3.54
N GLY A 170 -10.41 9.18 2.48
CA GLY A 170 -9.87 10.12 1.50
C GLY A 170 -9.52 11.49 2.10
N GLN A 171 -10.16 11.86 3.22
CA GLN A 171 -9.88 13.08 3.98
C GLN A 171 -8.48 13.08 4.58
N SER A 172 -7.86 11.90 4.80
CA SER A 172 -6.51 11.79 5.35
C SER A 172 -5.43 12.43 4.44
N MET A 173 -5.72 12.62 3.15
CA MET A 173 -4.83 13.42 2.28
C MET A 173 -4.65 14.85 2.82
N GLY A 174 -5.68 15.43 3.42
CA GLY A 174 -5.63 16.77 4.02
C GLY A 174 -4.87 16.83 5.35
N TYR A 175 -4.35 15.71 5.86
CA TYR A 175 -3.46 15.72 7.03
C TYR A 175 -2.03 16.07 6.70
N PHE A 176 -1.61 15.91 5.45
CA PHE A 176 -0.27 16.26 5.01
C PHE A 176 -0.25 17.71 4.53
N ASP A 177 0.71 18.48 5.02
CA ASP A 177 0.96 19.85 4.56
C ASP A 177 1.84 19.88 3.28
N ILE A 178 2.08 18.70 2.70
CA ILE A 178 2.86 18.44 1.49
C ILE A 178 1.99 17.67 0.47
N PRO A 179 2.32 17.71 -0.85
CA PRO A 179 1.54 17.00 -1.86
C PRO A 179 1.41 15.50 -1.59
N VAL A 180 0.20 14.97 -1.78
CA VAL A 180 -0.12 13.54 -1.66
C VAL A 180 -0.65 13.03 -2.99
N ASP A 181 0.03 12.06 -3.56
CA ASP A 181 -0.46 11.27 -4.68
C ASP A 181 -1.14 10.01 -4.12
N HIS A 182 -2.47 9.95 -4.22
CA HIS A 182 -3.27 8.83 -3.75
C HIS A 182 -3.66 7.93 -4.94
N VAL A 183 -3.07 6.74 -4.98
CA VAL A 183 -3.29 5.73 -6.02
C VAL A 183 -4.38 4.76 -5.54
N TYR A 184 -5.17 4.26 -6.47
CA TYR A 184 -6.22 3.28 -6.20
C TYR A 184 -5.85 1.92 -6.80
N GLY A 185 -5.88 0.86 -6.01
CA GLY A 185 -5.70 -0.53 -6.46
C GLY A 185 -6.92 -1.08 -7.19
N GLN A 186 -8.06 -0.39 -7.10
CA GLN A 186 -9.33 -0.78 -7.71
C GLN A 186 -9.23 -1.26 -9.18
N PRO A 187 -8.50 -0.59 -10.11
CA PRO A 187 -8.43 -1.05 -11.51
C PRO A 187 -7.88 -2.48 -11.64
N VAL A 188 -6.86 -2.83 -10.85
CA VAL A 188 -6.24 -4.17 -10.87
C VAL A 188 -7.24 -5.24 -10.42
N ILE A 189 -8.05 -4.92 -9.39
CA ILE A 189 -9.09 -5.83 -8.89
C ILE A 189 -10.20 -6.01 -9.93
N LEU A 190 -10.59 -4.94 -10.63
CA LEU A 190 -11.60 -5.02 -11.69
C LEU A 190 -11.12 -5.86 -12.87
N ASP A 191 -9.87 -5.71 -13.31
CA ASP A 191 -9.27 -6.52 -14.37
C ASP A 191 -9.22 -8.00 -13.96
N TYR A 192 -8.88 -8.29 -12.70
CA TYR A 192 -8.93 -9.65 -12.15
C TYR A 192 -10.35 -10.23 -12.20
N LEU A 193 -11.37 -9.49 -11.77
CA LEU A 193 -12.76 -9.97 -11.81
C LEU A 193 -13.25 -10.16 -13.26
N ALA A 194 -12.90 -9.26 -14.17
CA ALA A 194 -13.22 -9.42 -15.59
C ALA A 194 -12.62 -10.70 -16.18
N SER A 195 -11.42 -11.09 -15.73
CA SER A 195 -10.77 -12.35 -16.14
C SER A 195 -11.51 -13.62 -15.69
N LYS A 196 -12.39 -13.52 -14.68
CA LYS A 196 -13.18 -14.67 -14.18
C LYS A 196 -14.40 -14.99 -15.03
N THR A 197 -14.70 -14.21 -16.07
CA THR A 197 -15.80 -14.46 -17.01
C THR A 197 -17.16 -14.66 -16.33
N ILE A 198 -17.39 -13.96 -15.21
CA ILE A 198 -18.67 -13.98 -14.50
C ILE A 198 -19.63 -13.04 -15.22
N CYS A 199 -20.83 -13.52 -15.57
CA CYS A 199 -21.86 -12.68 -16.15
C CYS A 199 -22.22 -11.54 -15.17
N SER A 200 -22.29 -10.30 -15.68
CA SER A 200 -22.64 -9.13 -14.85
C SER A 200 -24.02 -9.22 -14.20
N SER A 201 -24.95 -9.97 -14.82
CA SER A 201 -26.29 -10.27 -14.27
C SER A 201 -26.26 -11.16 -13.03
N ASP A 202 -25.21 -11.96 -12.87
CA ASP A 202 -25.10 -12.99 -11.85
C ASP A 202 -24.26 -12.50 -10.67
N LEU A 203 -23.85 -11.24 -10.67
CA LEU A 203 -22.94 -10.66 -9.70
C LEU A 203 -23.66 -9.64 -8.82
N VAL A 204 -23.23 -9.56 -7.56
CA VAL A 204 -23.64 -8.51 -6.64
C VAL A 204 -22.40 -8.02 -5.89
N VAL A 205 -22.19 -6.72 -5.88
CA VAL A 205 -21.14 -6.11 -5.07
C VAL A 205 -21.67 -5.93 -3.66
N VAL A 206 -20.91 -6.36 -2.67
CA VAL A 206 -21.31 -6.36 -1.26
C VAL A 206 -20.40 -5.43 -0.47
N SER A 207 -21.01 -4.47 0.23
CA SER A 207 -20.34 -3.71 1.29
C SER A 207 -20.42 -4.51 2.60
N PRO A 208 -19.28 -4.89 3.21
CA PRO A 208 -19.27 -5.67 4.45
C PRO A 208 -19.79 -4.90 5.66
N ASP A 209 -19.73 -3.56 5.60
CA ASP A 209 -20.30 -2.68 6.60
C ASP A 209 -20.95 -1.44 5.96
N VAL A 210 -21.48 -0.56 6.81
CA VAL A 210 -22.09 0.72 6.39
C VAL A 210 -21.03 1.76 5.97
N GLY A 211 -19.80 1.67 6.51
CA GLY A 211 -18.71 2.59 6.21
C GLY A 211 -18.16 2.45 4.78
N GLY A 212 -18.11 1.22 4.28
CA GLY A 212 -17.62 0.86 2.96
C GLY A 212 -18.62 1.12 1.81
N VAL A 213 -19.86 1.53 2.09
CA VAL A 213 -20.94 1.60 1.08
C VAL A 213 -20.58 2.52 -0.08
N ALA A 214 -19.95 3.66 0.20
CA ALA A 214 -19.51 4.59 -0.84
C ALA A 214 -18.45 3.95 -1.77
N ARG A 215 -17.51 3.19 -1.20
CA ARG A 215 -16.47 2.46 -1.92
C ARG A 215 -17.08 1.33 -2.75
N ALA A 216 -17.92 0.49 -2.15
CA ALA A 216 -18.62 -0.60 -2.80
C ALA A 216 -19.50 -0.09 -3.97
N ARG A 217 -20.19 1.03 -3.80
CA ARG A 217 -20.97 1.67 -4.88
C ARG A 217 -20.09 2.18 -6.02
N ALA A 218 -18.97 2.84 -5.71
CA ALA A 218 -18.01 3.27 -6.72
C ALA A 218 -17.38 2.08 -7.47
N PHE A 219 -17.21 0.95 -6.78
CA PHE A 219 -16.79 -0.31 -7.36
C PHE A 219 -17.81 -0.91 -8.31
N ALA A 220 -19.05 -1.05 -7.84
CA ALA A 220 -20.18 -1.56 -8.61
C ALA A 220 -20.41 -0.77 -9.91
N LYS A 221 -20.32 0.57 -9.85
CA LYS A 221 -20.47 1.43 -11.04
C LYS A 221 -19.44 1.11 -12.13
N LYS A 222 -18.19 0.77 -11.77
CA LYS A 222 -17.16 0.38 -12.73
C LYS A 222 -17.31 -1.07 -13.20
N LEU A 223 -17.98 -1.91 -12.42
CA LEU A 223 -18.31 -3.28 -12.78
C LEU A 223 -19.67 -3.36 -13.48
N SER A 224 -19.84 -2.59 -14.57
CA SER A 224 -21.07 -2.54 -15.37
C SER A 224 -22.35 -2.22 -14.59
N ASP A 225 -22.24 -1.31 -13.61
CA ASP A 225 -23.35 -0.92 -12.74
C ASP A 225 -23.99 -2.11 -12.00
N ALA A 226 -23.14 -3.02 -11.50
CA ALA A 226 -23.57 -4.22 -10.78
C ALA A 226 -24.49 -3.87 -9.58
N PRO A 227 -25.47 -4.74 -9.26
CA PRO A 227 -26.28 -4.59 -8.05
C PRO A 227 -25.42 -4.43 -6.79
N LEU A 228 -25.86 -3.59 -5.85
CA LEU A 228 -25.22 -3.39 -4.55
C LEU A 228 -26.03 -4.08 -3.46
N ALA A 229 -25.35 -4.81 -2.58
CA ALA A 229 -25.87 -5.25 -1.29
C ALA A 229 -25.03 -4.68 -0.15
N ILE A 230 -25.65 -4.49 1.02
CA ILE A 230 -25.03 -3.89 2.20
C ILE A 230 -25.34 -4.77 3.39
N VAL A 231 -24.30 -5.06 4.15
CA VAL A 231 -24.43 -5.72 5.46
C VAL A 231 -24.51 -4.63 6.53
N ASP A 232 -25.66 -4.52 7.18
CA ASP A 232 -25.88 -3.67 8.36
C ASP A 232 -25.73 -4.54 9.62
N LYS A 233 -24.54 -4.48 10.21
CA LYS A 233 -24.17 -5.19 11.43
C LYS A 233 -24.29 -4.25 12.64
N ARG A 234 -25.24 -4.52 13.54
CA ARG A 234 -25.36 -3.79 14.80
C ARG A 234 -24.62 -4.52 15.93
N ARG A 235 -23.51 -3.94 16.41
CA ARG A 235 -22.79 -4.42 17.60
C ARG A 235 -23.41 -3.82 18.86
N HIS A 236 -24.16 -4.62 19.63
CA HIS A 236 -24.77 -4.18 20.90
C HIS A 236 -23.83 -4.33 22.12
N GLY A 237 -22.63 -4.90 21.95
CA GLY A 237 -21.59 -5.04 22.98
C GLY A 237 -20.56 -6.10 22.59
N HIS A 238 -19.47 -6.23 23.36
CA HIS A 238 -18.56 -7.37 23.23
C HIS A 238 -19.31 -8.66 23.63
N ASN A 239 -19.30 -9.67 22.76
CA ASN A 239 -19.89 -11.01 22.96
C ASN A 239 -21.44 -11.13 22.91
N VAL A 240 -22.15 -10.16 22.33
CA VAL A 240 -23.61 -10.29 22.08
C VAL A 240 -23.84 -10.61 20.59
N ALA A 241 -24.73 -11.58 20.32
CA ALA A 241 -25.07 -12.05 18.98
C ALA A 241 -25.32 -10.89 18.01
N GLU A 242 -24.68 -10.98 16.85
CA GLU A 242 -24.71 -9.95 15.81
C GLU A 242 -26.06 -9.97 15.12
N VAL A 243 -26.81 -8.86 15.19
CA VAL A 243 -27.97 -8.69 14.31
C VAL A 243 -27.42 -8.24 12.96
N MET A 244 -27.44 -9.17 12.00
CA MET A 244 -27.02 -8.97 10.61
C MET A 244 -28.24 -8.71 9.75
N ASN A 245 -28.45 -7.46 9.34
CA ASN A 245 -29.45 -7.13 8.34
C ASN A 245 -28.77 -7.05 6.98
N LEU A 246 -29.26 -7.82 6.00
CA LEU A 246 -28.81 -7.74 4.62
C LEU A 246 -29.78 -6.86 3.83
N ILE A 247 -29.27 -5.79 3.24
CA ILE A 247 -30.02 -4.90 2.35
C ILE A 247 -29.56 -5.19 0.92
N GLY A 248 -30.48 -5.62 0.05
CA GLY A 248 -30.21 -6.00 -1.34
C GLY A 248 -30.44 -7.49 -1.61
N ASP A 249 -30.57 -7.85 -2.88
CA ASP A 249 -30.81 -9.24 -3.30
C ASP A 249 -29.52 -9.91 -3.77
N VAL A 250 -29.07 -10.89 -2.98
CA VAL A 250 -27.87 -11.71 -3.21
C VAL A 250 -28.19 -13.15 -3.60
N LYS A 251 -29.47 -13.56 -3.61
CA LYS A 251 -29.83 -14.97 -3.73
C LYS A 251 -29.46 -15.50 -5.12
N GLY A 252 -28.66 -16.57 -5.15
CA GLY A 252 -28.22 -17.19 -6.40
C GLY A 252 -27.19 -16.38 -7.20
N LYS A 253 -26.59 -15.34 -6.60
CA LYS A 253 -25.56 -14.50 -7.22
C LYS A 253 -24.18 -14.77 -6.64
N VAL A 254 -23.17 -14.43 -7.41
CA VAL A 254 -21.77 -14.33 -6.96
C VAL A 254 -21.60 -13.02 -6.18
N ALA A 255 -21.31 -13.13 -4.90
CA ALA A 255 -21.04 -11.99 -4.04
C ALA A 255 -19.57 -11.55 -4.19
N VAL A 256 -19.36 -10.29 -4.57
CA VAL A 256 -18.04 -9.65 -4.56
C VAL A 256 -18.00 -8.67 -3.40
N MET A 257 -17.43 -9.10 -2.28
CA MET A 257 -17.20 -8.24 -1.12
C MET A 257 -16.00 -7.32 -1.38
N VAL A 258 -16.19 -6.03 -1.16
CA VAL A 258 -15.16 -5.01 -1.42
C VAL A 258 -14.93 -4.17 -0.18
N ASP A 259 -13.67 -4.09 0.24
CA ASP A 259 -13.21 -3.26 1.34
C ASP A 259 -11.84 -2.64 1.04
N ASP A 260 -11.35 -1.70 1.86
CA ASP A 260 -10.00 -1.12 1.72
C ASP A 260 -8.92 -2.04 2.26
N MET A 261 -9.23 -2.79 3.30
CA MET A 261 -8.28 -3.67 3.96
C MET A 261 -8.97 -4.85 4.63
N ILE A 262 -8.20 -5.90 4.89
CA ILE A 262 -8.62 -7.04 5.69
C ILE A 262 -7.66 -7.12 6.89
N ASP A 263 -8.19 -6.99 8.11
CA ASP A 263 -7.40 -7.05 9.35
C ASP A 263 -7.53 -8.43 10.01
N THR A 264 -8.67 -8.70 10.66
CA THR A 264 -8.92 -9.98 11.35
C THR A 264 -9.73 -10.98 10.51
N ALA A 265 -10.24 -10.56 9.36
CA ALA A 265 -11.14 -11.35 8.51
C ALA A 265 -12.41 -11.91 9.22
N GLY A 266 -12.83 -11.27 10.31
CA GLY A 266 -14.09 -11.60 11.02
C GLY A 266 -15.33 -10.85 10.53
N GLU A 267 -15.19 -10.06 9.47
CA GLU A 267 -16.25 -9.29 8.79
C GLU A 267 -17.03 -10.16 7.81
#